data_AF-I3W0P4-F1
#
_entry.id   AF-I3W0P4-F1
#
_cell.length_a   1.000
_cell.length_b   1.000
_cell.length_c   1.000
_cell.angle_alpha   90.00
_cell.angle_beta   90.00
_cell.angle_gamma   90.00
#
_symmetry.space_group_name_H-M   'P 1'
#
loop_
_entity.id
_entity.type
_entity.pdbx_description
1 polymer ?
#
loop_
_entity_poly.entity_id
_entity_poly.type
_entity_poly.pdbx_seq_one_letter_code
_entity_poly.pdbx_strand_id
1 'polypeptide(L)'
;MLTTRSVGEDGFEGKDRSWNSKELLEDWRESWAGHANSYLREIEAAREIDHRSLEAQRDEKLDLKKQAHERGDERAAHELEIEAVELDRDPLPDIGWKAWGMERRGIQTAAGDLWREARGRLEDVRELVSELRERFADTYARVRDVAEQSLGGLAEALRGADFTALKETNDYVREQEREAERSAEKEHDIGIDRERGHSL
;
A
#
# COMPACT_ATOMS: atom_id res chain seq x y z
N MET A 1 -20.04 2.12 -32.27
CA MET A 1 -21.22 3.02 -32.25
C MET A 1 -22.41 2.21 -31.80
N LEU A 2 -23.05 2.57 -30.69
CA LEU A 2 -24.28 1.94 -30.20
C LEU A 2 -25.50 2.66 -30.78
N THR A 3 -26.63 1.95 -30.88
CA THR A 3 -27.91 2.54 -31.27
C THR A 3 -28.46 3.37 -30.10
N THR A 4 -29.39 4.31 -30.36
CA THR A 4 -30.06 5.07 -29.29
C THR A 4 -31.47 4.55 -29.00
N ARG A 5 -31.76 3.32 -29.44
CA ARG A 5 -33.07 2.69 -29.42
C ARG A 5 -32.91 1.25 -28.97
N SER A 6 -33.78 0.83 -28.05
CA SER A 6 -33.98 -0.57 -27.70
C SER A 6 -34.52 -1.34 -28.91
N VAL A 7 -34.33 -2.66 -28.89
CA VAL A 7 -34.89 -3.60 -29.86
C VAL A 7 -35.92 -4.46 -29.11
N GLY A 8 -37.18 -4.35 -29.51
CA GLY A 8 -38.28 -5.20 -29.05
C GLY A 8 -38.68 -6.24 -30.09
N GLU A 9 -39.78 -6.96 -29.86
CA GLU A 9 -40.29 -8.03 -30.74
C GLU A 9 -40.57 -7.54 -32.17
N ASP A 10 -41.06 -6.31 -32.32
CA ASP A 10 -41.38 -5.68 -33.62
C ASP A 10 -40.23 -4.85 -34.20
N GLY A 11 -39.04 -4.87 -33.59
CA GLY A 11 -37.85 -4.15 -34.05
C GLY A 11 -37.45 -2.96 -33.18
N PHE A 12 -36.87 -1.91 -33.79
CA PHE A 12 -36.38 -0.75 -33.04
C PHE A 12 -37.52 0.08 -32.44
N GLU A 13 -37.46 0.28 -31.14
CA GLU A 13 -38.46 1.04 -30.40
C GLU A 13 -38.12 2.54 -30.39
N GLY A 14 -38.72 3.28 -29.45
CA GLY A 14 -38.44 4.68 -29.19
C GLY A 14 -36.99 4.94 -28.75
N LYS A 15 -36.64 6.22 -28.63
CA LYS A 15 -35.32 6.62 -28.14
C LYS A 15 -35.17 6.25 -26.67
N ASP A 16 -34.27 5.34 -26.36
CA ASP A 16 -33.92 5.00 -24.98
C ASP A 16 -32.93 6.05 -24.44
N ARG A 17 -33.25 6.60 -23.27
CA ARG A 17 -32.42 7.58 -22.56
C ARG A 17 -31.94 7.07 -21.21
N SER A 18 -32.35 5.87 -20.79
CA SER A 18 -31.89 5.23 -19.57
C SER A 18 -30.37 5.12 -19.55
N TRP A 19 -29.75 4.97 -20.73
CA TRP A 19 -28.31 4.86 -20.91
C TRP A 19 -27.52 6.15 -20.65
N ASN A 20 -28.19 7.29 -20.48
CA ASN A 20 -27.55 8.59 -20.24
C ASN A 20 -27.43 8.94 -18.75
N SER A 21 -27.86 8.06 -17.84
CA SER A 21 -27.70 8.29 -16.40
C SER A 21 -26.23 8.34 -16.02
N LYS A 22 -25.88 9.18 -15.04
CA LYS A 22 -24.49 9.28 -14.55
C LYS A 22 -24.05 7.99 -13.88
N GLU A 23 -24.95 7.37 -13.14
CA GLU A 23 -24.73 6.12 -12.41
C GLU A 23 -24.28 5.02 -13.39
N LEU A 24 -25.04 4.80 -14.46
CA LEU A 24 -24.67 3.81 -15.49
C LEU A 24 -23.34 4.15 -16.20
N LEU A 25 -23.03 5.43 -16.39
CA LEU A 25 -21.74 5.83 -16.98
C LEU A 25 -20.58 5.46 -16.06
N GLU A 26 -20.71 5.66 -14.75
CA GLU A 26 -19.69 5.25 -13.78
C GLU A 26 -19.56 3.72 -13.73
N ASP A 27 -20.68 2.98 -13.70
CA ASP A 27 -20.67 1.51 -13.75
C ASP A 27 -19.94 0.98 -15.01
N TRP A 28 -20.17 1.62 -16.16
CA TRP A 28 -19.50 1.25 -17.41
C TRP A 28 -18.02 1.59 -17.41
N ARG A 29 -17.62 2.73 -16.83
CA ARG A 29 -16.22 3.11 -16.69
C ARG A 29 -15.47 2.14 -15.77
N GLU A 30 -16.07 1.78 -14.65
CA GLU A 30 -15.54 0.79 -13.73
C GLU A 30 -15.42 -0.58 -14.42
N SER A 31 -16.50 -1.05 -15.06
CA SER A 31 -16.51 -2.34 -15.76
C SER A 31 -15.46 -2.39 -16.87
N TRP A 32 -15.30 -1.31 -17.63
CA TRP A 32 -14.29 -1.21 -18.67
C TRP A 32 -12.87 -1.21 -18.09
N ALA A 33 -12.61 -0.44 -17.03
CA ALA A 33 -11.31 -0.43 -16.36
C ALA A 33 -10.96 -1.82 -15.83
N GLY A 34 -11.89 -2.51 -15.18
CA GLY A 34 -11.69 -3.88 -14.69
C GLY A 34 -11.37 -4.87 -15.81
N HIS A 35 -12.08 -4.80 -16.94
CA HIS A 35 -11.82 -5.63 -18.12
C HIS A 35 -10.48 -5.30 -18.79
N ALA A 36 -10.12 -4.03 -18.92
CA ALA A 36 -8.83 -3.62 -19.47
C ALA A 36 -7.67 -4.07 -18.56
N ASN A 37 -7.83 -3.92 -17.25
CA ASN A 37 -6.84 -4.33 -16.27
C ASN A 37 -6.65 -5.84 -16.19
N SER A 38 -7.68 -6.66 -16.50
CA SER A 38 -7.47 -8.11 -16.59
C SER A 38 -6.49 -8.46 -17.70
N TYR A 39 -6.61 -7.83 -18.88
CA TYR A 39 -5.64 -8.02 -19.95
C TYR A 39 -4.26 -7.43 -19.64
N LEU A 40 -4.20 -6.27 -19.00
CA LEU A 40 -2.91 -5.69 -18.57
C LEU A 40 -2.15 -6.65 -17.63
N ARG A 41 -2.87 -7.32 -16.72
CA ARG A 41 -2.29 -8.35 -15.85
C ARG A 41 -1.86 -9.60 -16.60
N GLU A 42 -2.64 -10.05 -17.59
CA GLU A 42 -2.28 -11.21 -18.44
C GLU A 42 -0.96 -11.00 -19.19
N ILE A 43 -0.66 -9.76 -19.59
CA ILE A 43 0.60 -9.40 -20.27
C ILE A 43 1.69 -8.90 -19.30
N GLU A 44 1.48 -9.03 -17.98
CA GLU A 44 2.38 -8.58 -16.93
C GLU A 44 2.79 -7.10 -17.05
N ALA A 45 1.87 -6.26 -17.54
CA ALA A 45 2.12 -4.83 -17.63
C ALA A 45 2.15 -4.21 -16.22
N ALA A 46 3.18 -3.44 -15.91
CA ALA A 46 3.36 -2.75 -14.62
C ALA A 46 2.45 -1.51 -14.43
N ARG A 47 1.30 -1.45 -15.12
CA ARG A 47 0.39 -0.31 -15.09
C ARG A 47 -1.05 -0.78 -14.90
N GLU A 48 -1.82 0.04 -14.21
CA GLU A 48 -3.24 -0.17 -14.00
C GLU A 48 -4.03 1.07 -14.44
N ILE A 49 -5.26 0.86 -14.89
CA ILE A 49 -6.18 1.92 -15.25
C ILE A 49 -7.19 2.07 -14.11
N ASP A 50 -7.29 3.28 -13.56
CA ASP A 50 -8.32 3.62 -12.58
C ASP A 50 -9.30 4.61 -13.21
N HIS A 51 -10.60 4.35 -13.04
CA HIS A 51 -11.67 5.17 -13.61
C HIS A 51 -12.00 6.40 -12.76
N ARG A 52 -11.62 6.39 -11.47
CA ARG A 52 -11.91 7.43 -10.50
C ARG A 52 -11.07 8.67 -10.78
N SER A 53 -11.49 9.81 -10.24
CA SER A 53 -10.68 11.04 -10.34
C SER A 53 -9.32 10.87 -9.66
N LEU A 54 -8.33 11.65 -10.11
CA LEU A 54 -7.01 11.69 -9.47
C LEU A 54 -7.09 12.05 -7.99
N GLU A 55 -8.03 12.95 -7.63
CA GLU A 55 -8.31 13.33 -6.25
C GLU A 55 -8.81 12.14 -5.41
N ALA A 56 -9.80 11.38 -5.90
CA ALA A 56 -10.31 10.22 -5.17
C ALA A 56 -9.25 9.12 -5.00
N GLN A 57 -8.40 8.92 -6.01
CA GLN A 57 -7.27 8.00 -5.91
C GLN A 57 -6.25 8.49 -4.87
N ARG A 58 -5.93 9.79 -4.87
CA ARG A 58 -4.98 10.40 -3.93
C ARG A 58 -5.46 10.28 -2.49
N ASP A 59 -6.73 10.53 -2.24
CA ASP A 59 -7.31 10.43 -0.90
C ASP A 59 -7.22 9.00 -0.35
N GLU A 60 -7.48 7.99 -1.19
CA GLU A 60 -7.26 6.59 -0.83
C GLU A 60 -5.80 6.32 -0.46
N LYS A 61 -4.82 6.82 -1.24
CA LYS A 61 -3.39 6.65 -0.91
C LYS A 61 -3.03 7.31 0.42
N LEU A 62 -3.57 8.49 0.70
CA LEU A 62 -3.34 9.19 1.97
C LEU A 62 -3.96 8.44 3.17
N ASP A 63 -5.12 7.82 3.00
CA ASP A 63 -5.73 7.02 4.06
C ASP A 63 -4.99 5.70 4.29
N LEU A 64 -4.54 5.04 3.23
CA LEU A 64 -3.66 3.87 3.32
C LEU A 64 -2.32 4.24 3.99
N LYS A 65 -1.79 5.44 3.72
CA LYS A 65 -0.56 5.94 4.36
C LYS A 65 -0.74 6.02 5.89
N LYS A 66 -1.86 6.59 6.36
CA LYS A 66 -2.16 6.66 7.79
C LYS A 66 -2.20 5.27 8.42
N GLN A 67 -2.87 4.32 7.77
CA GLN A 67 -2.92 2.92 8.22
C GLN A 67 -1.54 2.24 8.23
N ALA A 68 -0.65 2.59 7.29
CA ALA A 68 0.72 2.09 7.28
C ALA A 68 1.52 2.61 8.49
N HIS A 69 1.42 3.90 8.81
CA HIS A 69 2.04 4.47 10.02
C HIS A 69 1.49 3.84 11.30
N GLU A 70 0.18 3.61 11.40
CA GLU A 70 -0.43 2.95 12.56
C GLU A 70 0.10 1.52 12.78
N ARG A 71 0.50 0.83 11.70
CA ARG A 71 1.14 -0.49 11.75
C ARG A 71 2.66 -0.44 11.97
N GLY A 72 3.26 0.75 11.96
CA GLY A 72 4.71 0.96 12.04
C GLY A 72 5.47 0.62 10.75
N ASP A 73 4.77 0.49 9.62
CA ASP A 73 5.39 0.24 8.32
C ASP A 73 5.73 1.55 7.61
N GLU A 74 6.83 2.17 8.05
CA GLU A 74 7.32 3.44 7.52
C GLU A 74 7.70 3.34 6.03
N ARG A 75 8.15 2.17 5.57
CA ARG A 75 8.51 1.98 4.16
C ARG A 75 7.28 1.99 3.27
N ALA A 76 6.22 1.28 3.65
CA ALA A 76 4.96 1.34 2.93
C ALA A 76 4.34 2.74 2.98
N ALA A 77 4.45 3.45 4.11
CA ALA A 77 3.93 4.80 4.25
C ALA A 77 4.61 5.79 3.28
N HIS A 78 5.94 5.74 3.13
CA HIS A 78 6.64 6.57 2.17
C HIS A 78 6.28 6.24 0.71
N GLU A 79 6.14 4.95 0.35
CA GLU A 79 5.73 4.59 -1.01
C GLU A 79 4.34 5.14 -1.34
N LEU A 80 3.38 5.03 -0.41
CA LEU A 80 2.04 5.58 -0.56
C LEU A 80 2.04 7.11 -0.64
N GLU A 81 2.96 7.79 0.05
CA GLU A 81 3.14 9.23 -0.08
C GLU A 81 3.64 9.62 -1.48
N ILE A 82 4.59 8.88 -2.03
CA ILE A 82 5.08 9.09 -3.40
C ILE A 82 3.92 8.92 -4.40
N GLU A 83 3.12 7.87 -4.25
CA GLU A 83 1.94 7.65 -5.09
C GLU A 83 0.93 8.79 -4.97
N ALA A 84 0.69 9.30 -3.76
CA ALA A 84 -0.20 10.45 -3.54
C ALA A 84 0.34 11.73 -4.20
N VAL A 85 1.66 11.96 -4.16
CA VAL A 85 2.32 13.09 -4.85
C VAL A 85 2.19 12.94 -6.37
N GLU A 86 2.34 11.73 -6.92
CA GLU A 86 2.16 11.51 -8.37
C GLU A 86 0.72 11.85 -8.83
N LEU A 87 -0.26 11.60 -7.95
CA LEU A 87 -1.67 11.86 -8.20
C LEU A 87 -2.06 13.33 -8.01
N ASP A 88 -1.25 14.13 -7.31
CA ASP A 88 -1.47 15.57 -7.06
C ASP A 88 -1.09 16.41 -8.30
N ARG A 89 -1.81 16.17 -9.40
CA ARG A 89 -1.58 16.81 -10.70
C ARG A 89 -2.87 17.07 -11.45
N ASP A 90 -2.83 18.02 -12.37
CA ASP A 90 -3.95 18.29 -13.27
C ASP A 90 -4.13 17.15 -14.28
N PRO A 91 -5.38 16.76 -14.61
CA PRO A 91 -5.65 15.88 -15.73
C PRO A 91 -5.29 16.58 -17.05
N LEU A 92 -4.86 15.80 -18.04
CA LEU A 92 -4.64 16.33 -19.38
C LEU A 92 -5.96 16.85 -19.97
N PRO A 93 -6.04 18.13 -20.40
CA PRO A 93 -7.27 18.70 -20.92
C PRO A 93 -7.64 18.07 -22.27
N ASP A 94 -8.93 18.00 -22.60
CA ASP A 94 -9.33 17.65 -23.96
C ASP A 94 -9.04 18.82 -24.91
N ILE A 95 -8.30 18.54 -25.98
CA ILE A 95 -8.03 19.51 -27.05
C ILE A 95 -9.23 19.61 -28.00
N GLY A 96 -9.99 18.53 -28.17
CA GLY A 96 -11.06 18.44 -29.16
C GLY A 96 -10.54 18.26 -30.60
N TRP A 97 -11.31 17.54 -31.42
CA TRP A 97 -10.87 17.10 -32.76
C TRP A 97 -10.53 18.24 -33.73
N LYS A 98 -11.23 19.39 -33.64
CA LYS A 98 -10.99 20.55 -34.52
C LYS A 98 -9.63 21.19 -34.25
N ALA A 99 -9.30 21.40 -32.98
CA ALA A 99 -8.02 21.98 -32.60
C ALA A 99 -6.86 21.02 -32.93
N TRP A 100 -7.03 19.71 -32.70
CA TRP A 100 -6.07 18.71 -33.19
C TRP A 100 -5.84 18.80 -34.71
N GLY A 101 -6.90 19.00 -35.49
CA GLY A 101 -6.80 19.20 -36.93
C GLY A 101 -6.08 20.50 -37.33
N MET A 102 -6.10 21.53 -36.49
CA MET A 102 -5.32 22.76 -36.69
C MET A 102 -3.85 22.55 -36.34
N GLU A 103 -3.58 21.97 -35.17
CA GLU A 103 -2.23 21.67 -34.67
C GLU A 103 -1.45 20.76 -35.64
N ARG A 104 -2.09 19.74 -36.22
CA ARG A 104 -1.47 18.87 -37.25
C ARG A 104 -1.07 19.59 -38.53
N ARG A 105 -1.69 20.74 -38.82
CA ARG A 105 -1.35 21.60 -39.95
C ARG A 105 -0.33 22.70 -39.57
N GLY A 106 0.21 22.65 -38.34
CA GLY A 106 1.15 23.63 -37.82
C GLY A 106 0.49 24.92 -37.31
N ILE A 107 -0.84 24.94 -37.14
CA ILE A 107 -1.55 26.10 -36.58
C ILE A 107 -1.70 25.89 -35.08
N GLN A 108 -0.98 26.70 -34.30
CA GLN A 108 -1.02 26.68 -32.85
C GLN A 108 -2.38 27.16 -32.31
N THR A 109 -2.89 26.47 -31.30
CA THR A 109 -4.19 26.72 -30.68
C THR A 109 -4.05 26.84 -29.17
N ALA A 110 -4.91 27.65 -28.55
CA ALA A 110 -4.95 27.79 -27.09
C ALA A 110 -5.20 26.44 -26.37
N ALA A 111 -6.03 25.57 -26.95
CA ALA A 111 -6.27 24.23 -26.41
C ALA A 111 -5.00 23.35 -26.46
N GLY A 112 -4.23 23.44 -27.56
CA GLY A 112 -2.94 22.77 -27.67
C GLY A 112 -1.90 23.32 -26.70
N ASP A 113 -1.90 24.63 -26.44
CA ASP A 113 -1.01 25.26 -25.46
C ASP A 113 -1.29 24.77 -24.04
N LEU A 114 -2.55 24.77 -23.62
CA LEU A 114 -2.97 24.25 -22.31
C LEU A 114 -2.59 22.77 -22.14
N TRP A 115 -2.74 21.97 -23.20
CA TRP A 115 -2.36 20.57 -23.16
C TRP A 115 -0.85 20.37 -23.03
N ARG A 116 -0.05 21.14 -23.78
CA ARG A 116 1.42 21.10 -23.66
C ARG A 116 1.88 21.54 -22.28
N GLU A 117 1.26 22.58 -21.72
CA GLU A 117 1.56 23.05 -20.37
C GLU A 117 1.22 22.00 -19.31
N ALA A 118 0.00 21.46 -19.33
CA ALA A 118 -0.42 20.39 -18.41
C ALA A 118 0.47 19.15 -18.54
N ARG A 119 0.87 18.80 -19.78
CA ARG A 119 1.82 17.72 -20.02
C ARG A 119 3.21 18.01 -19.47
N GLY A 120 3.71 19.24 -19.61
CA GLY A 120 4.98 19.66 -19.01
C GLY A 120 4.96 19.48 -17.50
N ARG A 121 3.91 19.97 -16.81
CA ARG A 121 3.75 19.76 -15.36
C ARG A 121 3.71 18.28 -14.98
N LEU A 122 3.04 17.45 -15.79
CA LEU A 122 3.02 15.99 -15.59
C LEU A 122 4.42 15.38 -15.71
N GLU A 123 5.23 15.84 -16.65
CA GLU A 123 6.61 15.39 -16.83
C GLU A 123 7.49 15.84 -15.65
N ASP A 124 7.34 17.08 -15.17
CA ASP A 124 8.03 17.59 -13.97
C ASP A 124 7.69 16.76 -12.71
N VAL A 125 6.40 16.43 -12.51
CA VAL A 125 5.96 15.58 -11.39
C VAL A 125 6.58 14.19 -11.48
N ARG A 126 6.65 13.60 -12.69
CA ARG A 126 7.27 12.28 -12.89
C ARG A 126 8.76 12.29 -12.61
N GLU A 127 9.47 13.35 -12.99
CA GLU A 127 10.88 13.52 -12.67
C GLU A 127 11.09 13.58 -11.15
N LEU A 128 10.33 14.44 -10.46
CA LEU A 128 10.37 14.56 -9.00
C LEU A 128 10.07 13.23 -8.29
N VAL A 129 9.03 12.51 -8.74
CA VAL A 129 8.66 11.19 -8.20
C VAL A 129 9.78 10.17 -8.43
N SER A 130 10.41 10.18 -9.60
CA SER A 130 11.53 9.29 -9.91
C SER A 130 12.73 9.55 -8.99
N GLU A 131 13.12 10.81 -8.83
CA GLU A 131 14.20 11.19 -7.91
C GLU A 131 13.88 10.79 -6.46
N LEU A 132 12.63 10.99 -6.03
CA LEU A 132 12.20 10.65 -4.69
C LEU A 132 12.28 9.14 -4.44
N ARG A 133 11.79 8.32 -5.40
CA ARG A 133 11.90 6.85 -5.35
C ARG A 133 13.36 6.40 -5.25
N GLU A 134 14.27 7.01 -6.02
CA GLU A 134 15.70 6.69 -6.00
C GLU A 134 16.33 7.01 -4.63
N ARG A 135 16.06 8.20 -4.08
CA ARG A 135 16.55 8.61 -2.75
C ARG A 135 16.06 7.68 -1.64
N PHE A 136 14.79 7.28 -1.68
CA PHE A 136 14.26 6.32 -0.72
C PHE A 136 14.90 4.94 -0.88
N ALA A 137 15.05 4.45 -2.11
CA ALA A 137 15.71 3.18 -2.37
C ALA A 137 17.14 3.13 -1.80
N ASP A 138 17.93 4.19 -2.03
CA ASP A 138 19.28 4.32 -1.48
C ASP A 138 19.26 4.40 0.05
N THR A 139 18.35 5.19 0.63
CA THR A 139 18.21 5.30 2.10
C THR A 139 17.91 3.94 2.73
N TYR A 140 16.95 3.20 2.18
CA TYR A 140 16.60 1.87 2.69
C TYR A 140 17.69 0.83 2.45
N ALA A 141 18.44 0.92 1.34
CA ALA A 141 19.61 0.08 1.12
C ALA A 141 20.68 0.32 2.19
N ARG A 142 21.00 1.59 2.50
CA ARG A 142 21.96 1.93 3.55
C ARG A 142 21.51 1.45 4.93
N VAL A 143 20.23 1.63 5.27
CA VAL A 143 19.68 1.14 6.55
C VAL A 143 19.80 -0.38 6.65
N ARG A 144 19.46 -1.11 5.57
CA ARG A 144 19.63 -2.56 5.50
C ARG A 144 21.10 -2.95 5.68
N ASP A 145 22.01 -2.32 4.96
CA ASP A 145 23.43 -2.66 5.01
C ASP A 145 24.02 -2.42 6.41
N VAL A 146 23.62 -1.34 7.10
CA VAL A 146 24.00 -1.09 8.51
C VAL A 146 23.39 -2.15 9.44
N ALA A 147 22.13 -2.53 9.24
CA ALA A 147 21.48 -3.57 10.04
C ALA A 147 22.17 -4.93 9.84
N GLU A 148 22.51 -5.31 8.61
CA GLU A 148 23.24 -6.54 8.30
C GLU A 148 24.65 -6.55 8.91
N GLN A 149 25.36 -5.42 8.84
CA GLN A 149 26.68 -5.29 9.48
C GLN A 149 26.58 -5.37 11.01
N SER A 150 25.58 -4.74 11.62
CA SER A 150 25.36 -4.77 13.07
C SER A 150 24.96 -6.15 13.56
N LEU A 151 24.03 -6.82 12.87
CA LEU A 151 23.63 -8.20 13.16
C LEU A 151 24.77 -9.19 12.93
N GLY A 152 25.56 -9.00 11.87
CA GLY A 152 26.77 -9.79 11.61
C GLY A 152 27.81 -9.61 12.71
N GLY A 153 28.03 -8.39 13.18
CA GLY A 153 28.91 -8.09 14.30
C GLY A 153 28.44 -8.69 15.62
N LEU A 154 27.13 -8.62 15.90
CA LEU A 154 26.51 -9.29 17.06
C LEU A 154 26.65 -10.81 16.96
N ALA A 155 26.36 -11.41 15.80
CA ALA A 155 26.49 -12.85 15.59
C ALA A 155 27.94 -13.33 15.74
N GLU A 156 28.91 -12.54 15.30
CA GLU A 156 30.33 -12.84 15.49
C GLU A 156 30.76 -12.70 16.95
N ALA A 157 30.32 -11.64 17.63
CA ALA A 157 30.55 -11.46 19.06
C ALA A 157 29.93 -12.59 19.89
N LEU A 158 28.72 -13.03 19.54
CA LEU A 158 28.06 -14.18 20.18
C LEU A 158 28.77 -15.50 19.86
N ARG A 159 29.36 -15.67 18.67
CA ARG A 159 30.13 -16.88 18.32
C ARG A 159 31.41 -17.02 19.14
N GLY A 160 32.04 -15.91 19.51
CA GLY A 160 33.25 -15.88 20.33
C GLY A 160 33.00 -15.75 21.84
N ALA A 161 31.76 -15.54 22.26
CA ALA A 161 31.42 -15.36 23.67
C ALA A 161 31.32 -16.71 24.39
N ASP A 162 32.00 -16.83 25.53
CA ASP A 162 31.86 -17.95 26.44
C ASP A 162 30.62 -17.74 27.33
N PHE A 163 29.61 -18.58 27.13
CA PHE A 163 28.35 -18.53 27.88
C PHE A 163 28.30 -19.48 29.08
N THR A 164 29.39 -20.19 29.42
CA THR A 164 29.40 -21.16 30.53
C THR A 164 28.94 -20.55 31.85
N ALA A 165 29.52 -19.42 32.26
CA ALA A 165 29.13 -18.74 33.49
C ALA A 165 27.66 -18.28 33.49
N LEU A 166 27.16 -17.85 32.33
CA LEU A 166 25.78 -17.37 32.17
C LEU A 166 24.78 -18.53 32.21
N LYS A 167 25.18 -19.69 31.67
CA LYS A 167 24.44 -20.95 31.73
C LYS A 167 24.38 -21.50 33.16
N GLU A 168 25.50 -21.52 33.86
CA GLU A 168 25.58 -21.93 35.27
C GLU A 168 24.70 -21.04 36.16
N THR A 169 24.72 -19.72 35.92
CA THR A 169 23.89 -18.78 36.67
C THR A 169 22.38 -19.02 36.39
N ASN A 170 22.00 -19.30 35.15
CA ASN A 170 20.61 -19.59 34.77
C ASN A 170 20.14 -20.93 35.37
N ASP A 171 20.99 -21.96 35.32
CA ASP A 171 20.71 -23.26 35.92
C ASP A 171 20.55 -23.14 37.44
N TYR A 172 21.40 -22.35 38.11
CA TYR A 172 21.27 -22.02 39.54
C TYR A 172 19.95 -21.32 39.86
N VAL A 173 19.56 -20.28 39.10
CA VAL A 173 18.29 -19.57 39.32
C VAL A 173 17.10 -20.49 39.16
N ARG A 174 17.10 -21.34 38.13
CA ARG A 174 16.03 -22.33 37.91
C ARG A 174 15.97 -23.38 39.01
N GLU A 175 17.12 -23.73 39.58
CA GLU A 175 17.17 -24.66 40.71
C GLU A 175 16.61 -24.01 41.98
N GLN A 176 16.92 -22.74 42.24
CA GLN A 176 16.33 -21.96 43.33
C GLN A 176 14.80 -21.80 43.17
N GLU A 177 14.30 -21.56 41.97
CA GLU A 177 12.85 -21.50 41.72
C GLU A 177 12.17 -22.85 42.01
N ARG A 178 12.75 -23.96 41.54
CA ARG A 178 12.24 -25.32 41.83
C ARG A 178 12.32 -25.70 43.31
N GLU A 179 13.32 -25.21 44.03
CA GLU A 179 13.43 -25.41 45.48
C GLU A 179 12.40 -24.58 46.25
N ALA A 180 12.15 -23.34 45.82
CA ALA A 180 11.10 -22.50 46.37
C ALA A 180 9.71 -23.10 46.13
N GLU A 181 9.44 -23.62 44.93
CA GLU A 181 8.19 -24.31 44.60
C GLU A 181 7.99 -25.57 45.45
N ARG A 182 9.01 -26.43 45.56
CA ARG A 182 8.95 -27.65 46.40
C ARG A 182 8.80 -27.34 47.90
N SER A 183 9.35 -26.21 48.35
CA SER A 183 9.21 -25.76 49.75
C SER A 183 7.81 -25.22 50.01
N ALA A 184 7.24 -24.46 49.08
CA ALA A 184 5.86 -23.98 49.13
C ALA A 184 4.84 -25.13 49.11
N GLU A 185 5.07 -26.16 48.29
CA GLU A 185 4.23 -27.38 48.26
C GLU A 185 4.30 -28.16 49.58
N LYS A 186 5.49 -28.32 50.17
CA LYS A 186 5.65 -28.94 51.49
C LYS A 186 4.98 -28.16 52.61
N GLU A 187 5.10 -26.83 52.61
CA GLU A 187 4.40 -25.99 53.59
C GLU A 187 2.89 -26.05 53.41
N HIS A 188 2.40 -26.16 52.17
CA HIS A 188 0.98 -26.35 51.87
C HIS A 188 0.46 -27.70 52.37
N ASP A 189 1.18 -28.80 52.13
CA ASP A 189 0.82 -30.14 52.62
C ASP A 189 0.83 -30.22 54.16
N ILE A 190 1.81 -29.60 54.82
CA ILE A 190 1.87 -29.52 56.30
C ILE A 190 0.72 -28.66 56.86
N GLY A 191 0.29 -27.63 56.13
CA GLY A 191 -0.87 -26.81 56.46
C GLY A 191 -2.19 -27.59 56.38
N ILE A 192 -2.36 -28.41 55.34
CA ILE A 192 -3.55 -29.25 55.14
C ILE A 192 -3.65 -30.34 56.22
N ASP A 193 -2.52 -30.95 56.62
CA ASP A 193 -2.51 -31.97 57.69
C ASP A 193 -2.81 -31.37 59.08
N ARG A 194 -2.40 -30.11 59.34
CA ARG A 194 -2.78 -29.41 60.57
C ARG A 194 -4.28 -29.10 60.65
N GLU A 195 -4.91 -28.78 59.53
CA GLU A 195 -6.37 -28.55 59.48
C GLU A 195 -7.18 -29.84 59.61
N ARG A 196 -6.68 -30.99 59.15
CA ARG A 196 -7.33 -32.30 59.34
C ARG A 196 -7.14 -32.91 60.74
N GLY A 197 -6.13 -32.46 61.50
CA GLY A 197 -5.86 -32.92 62.87
C GLY A 197 -6.77 -32.34 63.97
N HIS A 198 -7.66 -31.41 63.62
CA HIS A 198 -8.62 -30.80 64.56
C HIS A 198 -10.06 -31.00 64.08
N SER A 199 -10.52 -32.25 64.09
CA SER A 199 -11.95 -32.56 64.14
C SER A 199 -12.17 -33.72 65.09
N LEU A 200 -12.43 -33.37 66.36
CA LEU A 200 -13.09 -34.18 67.39
C LEU A 200 -14.42 -33.51 67.71
#